data_AF-A0A2H6BUP4-F1
#
_entry.id   AF-A0A2H6BUP4-F1
#
_cell.length_a   1.000
_cell.length_b   1.000
_cell.length_c   1.000
_cell.angle_alpha   90.00
_cell.angle_beta   90.00
_cell.angle_gamma   90.00
#
_symmetry.space_group_name_H-M   'P 1'
#
loop_
_entity.id
_entity.type
_entity.pdbx_description
1 polymer ?
#
loop_
_entity_poly.entity_id
_entity_poly.type
_entity_poly.pdbx_seq_one_letter_code
_entity_poly.pdbx_strand_id
1 'polypeptide(L)'
;MLTQSQEDNKYSLNQRIYAIRSDKIEARLLYYHLNKHPYLLNFDNGENQTNLRKEDILKCPLYIPLIEEQKRIVEILDKAFEGIAQAEANTRQKLEAIAELKQSILEKAFTGQLSQ
;
A
#
# COMPACT_ATOMS: atom_id res chain seq x y z
N MET A 1 -1.86 18.89 -6.11
CA MET A 1 -1.42 19.73 -4.98
C MET A 1 -2.63 19.96 -4.07
N LEU A 2 -2.64 19.35 -2.89
CA LEU A 2 -3.61 19.66 -1.83
C LEU A 2 -3.17 21.00 -1.23
N THR A 3 -3.98 22.05 -1.29
CA THR A 3 -3.67 23.29 -0.58
C THR A 3 -4.24 23.16 0.83
N GLN A 4 -3.35 23.13 1.83
CA GLN A 4 -3.75 23.19 3.23
C GLN A 4 -4.40 24.55 3.49
N SER A 5 -5.69 24.56 3.83
CA SER A 5 -6.32 25.72 4.47
C SER A 5 -5.94 25.72 5.95
N GLN A 6 -5.71 26.90 6.54
CA GLN A 6 -5.15 27.13 7.89
C GLN A 6 -6.03 26.66 9.08
N GLU A 7 -6.94 25.71 8.90
CA GLU A 7 -7.71 25.09 9.99
C GLU A 7 -7.33 23.60 10.08
N ASP A 8 -6.98 23.15 11.28
CA ASP A 8 -6.61 21.74 11.54
C ASP A 8 -7.66 20.78 10.96
N ASN A 9 -7.18 19.82 10.15
CA ASN A 9 -7.97 18.80 9.45
C ASN A 9 -8.85 19.25 8.27
N LYS A 10 -8.75 20.48 7.76
CA LYS A 10 -9.42 20.87 6.51
C LYS A 10 -8.50 20.74 5.29
N TYR A 11 -8.93 19.93 4.33
CA TYR A 11 -8.26 19.72 3.05
C TYR A 11 -9.17 20.10 1.89
N SER A 12 -8.63 20.84 0.93
CA SER A 12 -9.30 21.10 -0.34
C SER A 12 -8.98 20.01 -1.35
N LEU A 13 -9.97 19.58 -2.15
CA LEU A 13 -9.75 18.66 -3.25
C LEU A 13 -9.52 19.46 -4.54
N ASN A 14 -8.50 19.06 -5.29
CA ASN A 14 -8.27 19.58 -6.64
C ASN A 14 -9.28 18.94 -7.63
N GLN A 15 -9.46 19.54 -8.80
CA GLN A 15 -10.41 19.15 -9.85
C GLN A 15 -10.28 17.70 -10.34
N ARG A 16 -9.14 17.04 -10.10
CA ARG A 16 -8.87 15.64 -10.49
C ARG A 16 -8.79 14.67 -9.30
N ILE A 17 -9.26 15.08 -8.13
CA ILE A 17 -9.25 14.26 -6.92
C ILE A 17 -10.69 14.13 -6.40
N TYR A 18 -11.14 12.90 -6.22
CA TYR A 18 -12.42 12.60 -5.59
C TYR A 18 -12.20 11.95 -4.22
N ALA A 19 -12.96 12.42 -3.23
CA ALA A 19 -13.09 11.70 -1.96
C ALA A 19 -14.31 10.77 -2.05
N ILE A 20 -14.08 9.47 -1.94
CA ILE A 20 -15.13 8.46 -1.94
C ILE A 20 -15.34 8.01 -0.50
N ARG A 21 -16.58 8.07 -0.03
CA ARG A 21 -16.98 7.69 1.32
C ARG A 21 -18.29 6.91 1.26
N SER A 22 -18.43 5.91 2.11
CA SER A 22 -19.62 5.09 2.24
C SER A 22 -19.77 4.63 3.68
N ASP A 23 -21.01 4.55 4.15
CA ASP A 23 -21.40 3.94 5.42
C ASP A 23 -21.68 2.43 5.29
N LYS A 24 -21.77 1.92 4.06
CA LYS A 24 -22.12 0.51 3.77
C LYS A 24 -20.91 -0.42 3.67
N ILE A 25 -19.73 0.13 3.43
CA ILE A 25 -18.50 -0.64 3.20
C ILE A 25 -17.34 0.00 3.98
N GLU A 26 -16.56 -0.83 4.65
CA GLU A 26 -15.35 -0.42 5.34
C GLU A 26 -14.34 0.22 4.36
N ALA A 27 -13.66 1.28 4.80
CA ALA A 27 -12.86 2.13 3.93
C ALA A 27 -11.64 1.42 3.32
N ARG A 28 -10.95 0.55 4.07
CA ARG A 28 -9.84 -0.25 3.54
C ARG A 28 -10.35 -1.28 2.54
N LEU A 29 -11.48 -1.95 2.82
CA LEU A 29 -12.09 -2.87 1.86
C LEU A 29 -12.50 -2.16 0.57
N LEU A 30 -13.08 -0.96 0.67
CA LEU A 30 -13.39 -0.11 -0.49
C LEU A 30 -12.12 0.25 -1.27
N TYR A 31 -11.03 0.60 -0.58
CA TYR A 31 -9.74 0.84 -1.20
C TYR A 31 -9.24 -0.38 -1.99
N TYR A 32 -9.24 -1.58 -1.39
CA TYR A 32 -8.81 -2.80 -2.08
C TYR A 32 -9.71 -3.15 -3.27
N HIS A 33 -11.02 -2.92 -3.16
CA HIS A 33 -11.94 -3.13 -4.26
C HIS A 33 -11.68 -2.18 -5.43
N LEU A 34 -11.44 -0.89 -5.17
CA LEU A 34 -11.25 0.10 -6.21
C LEU A 34 -9.83 0.08 -6.80
N ASN A 35 -8.84 -0.31 -6.00
CA ASN A 35 -7.46 -0.33 -6.43
C ASN A 35 -7.28 -1.29 -7.62
N LYS A 36 -6.87 -0.73 -8.77
CA LYS A 36 -6.71 -1.49 -10.02
C LYS A 36 -7.95 -2.31 -10.42
N HIS A 37 -9.14 -1.83 -10.06
CA HIS A 37 -10.37 -2.52 -10.45
C HIS A 37 -10.50 -2.59 -11.99
N PRO A 38 -10.78 -3.76 -12.60
CA PRO A 38 -10.79 -3.93 -14.05
C PRO A 38 -11.71 -2.94 -14.78
N TYR A 39 -12.89 -2.67 -14.21
CA TYR A 39 -13.82 -1.68 -14.76
C TYR A 39 -13.18 -0.29 -14.91
N LEU A 40 -12.43 0.18 -13.89
CA LEU A 40 -11.80 1.49 -13.91
C LEU A 40 -10.58 1.51 -14.84
N LEU A 41 -9.84 0.40 -14.92
CA LEU A 41 -8.70 0.27 -15.82
C LEU A 41 -9.10 0.27 -17.30
N ASN A 42 -10.30 -0.18 -17.64
CA ASN A 42 -10.79 -0.17 -19.03
C ASN A 42 -10.98 1.24 -19.62
N PHE A 43 -10.93 2.29 -18.81
CA PHE A 43 -10.96 3.68 -19.29
C PHE A 43 -9.57 4.21 -19.68
N ASP A 44 -8.51 3.50 -19.31
CA ASP A 44 -7.15 3.87 -19.68
C ASP A 44 -6.84 3.43 -21.11
N ASN A 45 -6.43 4.38 -21.95
CA ASN A 45 -6.03 4.13 -23.33
C ASN A 45 -4.51 4.04 -23.49
N GLY A 46 -3.74 4.19 -22.41
CA GLY A 46 -2.28 4.06 -22.39
C GLY A 46 -1.51 5.22 -23.03
N GLU A 47 -2.19 6.23 -23.59
CA GLU A 47 -1.56 7.35 -24.29
C GLU A 47 -1.63 8.66 -23.50
N ASN A 48 -2.76 8.92 -22.83
CA ASN A 48 -3.02 10.16 -22.10
C ASN A 48 -3.37 9.88 -20.65
N GLN A 49 -3.23 10.88 -19.77
CA GLN A 49 -3.74 10.79 -18.41
C GLN A 49 -5.25 10.53 -18.45
N THR A 50 -5.68 9.35 -17.99
CA THR A 50 -7.09 8.98 -17.90
C THR A 50 -7.84 9.95 -17.00
N ASN A 51 -8.93 10.52 -17.51
CA ASN A 51 -9.82 11.38 -16.72
C ASN A 51 -11.16 10.68 -16.52
N LEU A 52 -11.38 10.17 -15.31
CA LEU A 52 -12.63 9.51 -14.92
C LEU A 52 -13.65 10.55 -14.47
N ARG A 53 -14.85 10.52 -15.06
CA ARG A 53 -15.95 11.35 -14.58
C ARG A 53 -16.54 10.71 -13.33
N LYS A 54 -17.15 11.54 -12.47
CA LYS A 54 -17.85 11.07 -11.27
C LYS A 54 -18.85 9.95 -11.59
N GLU A 55 -19.59 10.09 -12.68
CA GLU A 55 -20.60 9.11 -13.11
C GLU A 55 -20.00 7.76 -13.49
N ASP A 56 -18.80 7.74 -14.10
CA ASP A 56 -18.09 6.51 -14.45
C ASP A 56 -17.67 5.79 -13.15
N ILE A 57 -17.11 6.52 -12.20
CA ILE A 57 -16.68 5.97 -10.90
C ILE A 57 -17.88 5.35 -10.16
N LEU A 58 -19.03 6.02 -10.14
CA LEU A 58 -20.24 5.54 -9.44
C LEU A 58 -20.89 4.32 -10.11
N LYS A 59 -20.60 4.04 -11.38
CA LYS A 59 -21.06 2.85 -12.09
C LYS A 59 -20.13 1.64 -11.91
N CYS A 60 -18.98 1.84 -11.27
CA CYS A 60 -18.07 0.75 -10.95
C CYS A 60 -18.81 -0.30 -10.09
N PRO A 61 -18.90 -1.57 -10.52
CA PRO A 61 -19.58 -2.59 -9.75
C PRO A 61 -18.79 -2.88 -8.47
N LEU A 62 -19.48 -2.85 -7.33
CA LEU A 62 -18.91 -3.13 -6.03
C LEU A 62 -19.63 -4.31 -5.38
N TYR A 63 -18.84 -5.24 -4.85
CA TYR A 63 -19.35 -6.27 -3.95
C TYR A 63 -19.29 -5.73 -2.51
N ILE A 64 -20.43 -5.71 -1.82
CA ILE A 64 -20.52 -5.21 -0.45
C ILE A 64 -21.00 -6.37 0.42
N PRO A 65 -20.08 -7.09 1.10
CA PRO A 65 -20.48 -8.18 1.98
C PRO A 65 -21.12 -7.64 3.27
N LEU A 66 -21.70 -8.53 4.08
CA LEU A 66 -22.24 -8.17 5.39
C LEU A 66 -21.14 -7.63 6.31
N ILE A 67 -21.51 -6.77 7.27
CA ILE A 67 -20.57 -6.07 8.16
C ILE A 67 -19.60 -7.03 8.88
N GLU A 68 -20.09 -8.17 9.38
CA GLU A 68 -19.23 -9.15 10.05
C GLU A 68 -18.20 -9.78 9.09
N GLU A 69 -18.59 -10.01 7.84
CA GLU A 69 -17.68 -10.50 6.83
C GLU A 69 -16.66 -9.43 6.41
N GLN A 70 -17.07 -8.16 6.34
CA GLN A 70 -16.14 -7.05 6.11
C GLN A 70 -15.05 -6.99 7.19
N LYS A 71 -15.44 -7.09 8.47
CA LYS A 71 -14.49 -7.14 9.60
C LYS A 71 -13.54 -8.32 9.47
N ARG A 72 -14.07 -9.50 9.18
CA ARG A 72 -13.26 -10.72 9.00
C ARG A 72 -12.23 -10.58 7.88
N ILE A 73 -12.63 -10.05 6.73
CA ILE A 73 -11.72 -9.80 5.60
C ILE A 73 -10.61 -8.84 6.02
N VAL A 74 -10.98 -7.75 6.69
CA VAL A 74 -10.03 -6.74 7.16
C VAL A 74 -9.02 -7.33 8.15
N GLU A 75 -9.46 -8.16 9.11
CA GLU A 75 -8.56 -8.84 10.04
C GLU A 75 -7.57 -9.79 9.34
N ILE A 76 -8.01 -10.50 8.29
CA ILE A 76 -7.14 -11.37 7.49
C ILE A 76 -6.09 -10.53 6.77
N LEU A 77 -6.50 -9.42 6.16
CA LEU A 77 -5.60 -8.51 5.46
C LEU A 77 -4.57 -7.91 6.43
N ASP A 78 -5.00 -7.47 7.61
CA ASP A 78 -4.10 -6.91 8.63
C ASP A 78 -3.01 -7.90 9.04
N LYS A 79 -3.39 -9.14 9.33
CA LYS A 79 -2.43 -10.21 9.66
C LYS A 79 -1.48 -10.50 8.51
N ALA A 80 -1.97 -10.50 7.27
CA ALA A 80 -1.14 -10.74 6.10
C ALA A 80 -0.11 -9.63 5.90
N PHE A 81 -0.51 -8.36 5.97
CA PHE A 81 0.40 -7.23 5.84
C PHE A 81 1.40 -7.12 6.99
N GLU A 82 0.98 -7.44 8.21
CA GLU A 82 1.90 -7.53 9.35
C GLU A 82 2.97 -8.61 9.12
N GLY A 83 2.57 -9.80 8.65
CA GLY A 83 3.50 -10.88 8.32
C GLY A 83 4.49 -10.50 7.22
N ILE A 84 4.03 -9.80 6.18
CA ILE A 84 4.89 -9.28 5.11
C ILE A 84 5.89 -8.27 5.68
N ALA A 85 5.44 -7.30 6.46
CA ALA A 85 6.30 -6.29 7.05
C ALA A 85 7.38 -6.90 7.97
N GLN A 86 7.01 -7.91 8.77
CA GLN A 86 7.96 -8.65 9.60
C GLN A 86 8.99 -9.40 8.73
N ALA A 87 8.55 -10.07 7.66
CA ALA A 87 9.44 -10.78 6.76
C ALA A 87 10.43 -9.83 6.05
N GLU A 88 9.98 -8.67 5.61
CA GLU A 88 10.83 -7.63 5.01
C GLU A 88 11.86 -7.10 6.02
N ALA A 89 11.43 -6.79 7.25
CA ALA A 89 12.31 -6.32 8.30
C ALA A 89 13.39 -7.36 8.64
N ASN A 90 13.01 -8.62 8.81
CA ASN A 90 13.93 -9.72 9.08
C ASN A 90 14.92 -9.94 7.92
N THR A 91 14.45 -9.82 6.67
CA THR A 91 15.29 -9.96 5.49
C THR A 91 16.33 -8.84 5.43
N ARG A 92 15.92 -7.60 5.70
CA ARG A 92 16.83 -6.45 5.74
C ARG A 92 17.91 -6.61 6.82
N GLN A 93 17.51 -6.99 8.04
CA GLN A 93 18.46 -7.25 9.13
C GLN A 93 19.48 -8.34 8.78
N LYS A 94 19.03 -9.42 8.12
CA LYS A 94 19.93 -10.49 7.67
C LYS A 94 20.91 -10.02 6.60
N LEU A 95 20.47 -9.18 5.66
CA LEU A 95 21.36 -8.61 4.64
C LEU A 95 22.44 -7.72 5.26
N GLU A 96 22.07 -6.88 6.24
CA GLU A 96 23.01 -6.05 7.01
C GLU A 96 24.02 -6.92 7.77
N ALA A 97 23.55 -7.92 8.51
CA ALA A 97 24.41 -8.84 9.25
C ALA A 97 25.37 -9.63 8.34
N ILE A 98 24.92 -10.04 7.14
CA ILE A 98 25.79 -10.70 6.14
C ILE A 98 26.87 -9.74 5.64
N ALA A 99 26.55 -8.46 5.43
CA ALA A 99 27.52 -7.47 4.99
C ALA A 99 28.60 -7.24 6.07
N GLU A 100 28.19 -7.08 7.32
CA GLU A 100 29.10 -6.92 8.46
C GLU A 100 29.98 -8.15 8.67
N LEU A 101 29.40 -9.36 8.58
CA LEU A 101 30.15 -10.61 8.70
C LEU A 101 31.21 -10.74 7.60
N LYS A 102 30.85 -10.42 6.35
CA LYS A 102 31.81 -10.44 5.23
C LYS A 102 32.96 -9.46 5.47
N GLN A 103 32.65 -8.25 5.94
CA GLN A 103 33.68 -7.26 6.26
C GLN A 103 34.61 -7.76 7.38
N SER A 104 34.06 -8.28 8.48
CA SER A 104 34.84 -8.81 9.59
C SER A 104 35.73 -9.98 9.18
N ILE A 105 35.24 -10.89 8.32
CA ILE A 105 36.04 -11.99 7.78
C ILE A 105 37.20 -11.46 6.94
N LEU A 106 36.98 -10.49 6.06
CA LEU A 106 38.04 -9.89 5.25
C LEU A 106 39.09 -9.21 6.14
N GLU A 107 38.68 -8.43 7.12
CA GLU A 107 39.59 -7.78 8.08
C GLU A 107 40.44 -8.80 8.84
N LYS A 108 39.82 -9.88 9.33
CA LYS A 108 40.55 -10.99 9.99
C LYS A 108 41.53 -11.70 9.06
N ALA A 109 41.21 -11.78 7.76
CA ALA A 109 42.03 -12.48 6.76
C ALA A 109 43.28 -11.66 6.46
N PHE A 110 43.11 -10.34 6.27
CA PHE A 110 44.21 -9.42 6.02
C PHE A 110 45.11 -9.17 7.23
N THR A 111 44.59 -9.36 8.46
CA THR A 111 45.35 -9.23 9.71
C THR A 111 45.96 -10.54 10.21
N GLY A 112 45.77 -11.66 9.50
CA GLY A 112 46.31 -12.97 9.87
C GLY A 112 45.64 -13.63 11.08
N GLN A 113 44.50 -13.10 11.53
CA GLN A 113 43.74 -13.59 12.69
C GLN A 113 42.80 -14.76 12.36
N LEU A 114 42.78 -15.21 11.10
CA LEU A 114 41.89 -16.26 10.61
C LEU A 114 42.50 -17.68 10.65
N SER A 115 43.79 -17.81 11.02
CA SER A 115 44.58 -19.03 10.90
C SER A 115 45.04 -19.64 12.24
N GLN A 116 44.48 -19.19 13.36
CA GLN A 116 44.76 -19.72 14.71
C GLN A 116 43.57 -20.45 15.31
#